data_AF-A0A7J2TLI5-F1
#
_entry.id   AF-A0A7J2TLI5-F1
#
_cell.length_a   1.000
_cell.length_b   1.000
_cell.length_c   1.000
_cell.angle_alpha   90.00
_cell.angle_beta   90.00
_cell.angle_gamma   90.00
#
_symmetry.space_group_name_H-M   'P 1'
#
loop_
_entity.id
_entity.type
_entity.pdbx_description
1 polymer ?
#
loop_
_entity_poly.entity_id
_entity_poly.type
_entity_poly.pdbx_seq_one_letter_code
_entity_poly.pdbx_strand_id
1 'polypeptide(L)'
;MVKKIAVYGTYEADVPVYQRYWRHRKDCITQRYWKKTKRLKKVVGKGRYEFYGKGMELYRAVVLAHRYMPKDFVTVSAKKFIEHPESYGYVGEWVEREVES
;
A
#
# COMPACT_ATOMS: atom_id res chain seq x y z
N MET A 1 16.50 -12.64 -19.15
CA MET A 1 16.71 -12.96 -17.72
C MET A 1 15.78 -12.09 -16.87
N VAL A 2 14.99 -12.69 -15.99
CA VAL A 2 14.12 -11.94 -15.07
C VAL A 2 14.98 -11.41 -13.92
N LYS A 3 14.95 -10.10 -13.70
CA LYS A 3 15.66 -9.46 -12.59
C LYS A 3 14.69 -9.22 -11.43
N LYS A 4 15.23 -9.16 -10.21
CA LYS A 4 14.50 -8.83 -8.98
C LYS A 4 15.11 -7.60 -8.33
N ILE A 5 14.28 -6.68 -7.86
CA ILE A 5 14.69 -5.49 -7.09
C ILE A 5 13.74 -5.35 -5.91
N ALA A 6 14.27 -4.97 -4.74
CA ALA A 6 13.46 -4.68 -3.56
C ALA A 6 13.64 -3.23 -3.12
N VAL A 7 12.56 -2.64 -2.61
CA VAL A 7 12.53 -1.32 -1.96
C VAL A 7 11.95 -1.54 -0.58
N TYR A 8 12.61 -1.05 0.47
CA TYR A 8 12.18 -1.24 1.85
C TYR A 8 12.52 -0.02 2.69
N GLY A 9 11.78 0.16 3.79
CA GLY A 9 12.02 1.26 4.71
C GLY A 9 10.85 1.53 5.64
N THR A 10 10.94 2.64 6.35
CA THR A 10 9.82 3.27 7.05
C THR A 10 9.14 4.27 6.14
N TYR A 11 7.83 4.37 6.21
CA TYR A 11 7.06 5.33 5.41
C TYR A 11 5.91 5.93 6.22
N GLU A 12 5.45 7.09 5.79
CA GLU A 12 4.16 7.66 6.18
C GLU A 12 3.18 7.52 5.01
N ALA A 13 1.97 7.04 5.25
CA ALA A 13 0.96 6.89 4.22
C ALA A 13 -0.43 7.31 4.67
N ASP A 14 -1.23 7.79 3.72
CA ASP A 14 -2.63 8.14 3.91
C ASP A 14 -3.53 6.91 3.72
N VAL A 15 -4.01 6.36 4.85
CA VAL A 15 -4.86 5.18 4.86
C VAL A 15 -6.32 5.57 5.06
N PRO A 16 -7.27 4.99 4.30
CA PRO A 16 -8.69 5.29 4.49
C PRO A 16 -9.20 4.79 5.84
N VAL A 17 -9.93 5.65 6.53
CA VAL A 17 -10.55 5.29 7.81
C VAL A 17 -11.82 4.49 7.55
N TYR A 18 -11.95 3.35 8.25
CA TYR A 18 -13.17 2.55 8.24
C TYR A 18 -13.96 2.81 9.52
N GLN A 19 -15.28 2.95 9.40
CA GLN A 19 -16.19 3.11 10.52
C GLN A 19 -17.20 1.97 10.56
N ARG A 20 -17.54 1.49 11.76
CA ARG A 20 -18.60 0.50 11.93
C ARG A 20 -19.96 1.21 11.95
N TYR A 21 -20.91 0.63 11.23
CA TYR A 21 -22.31 1.04 11.29
C TYR A 21 -23.19 -0.19 11.42
N TRP A 22 -24.36 0.00 12.02
CA TRP A 22 -25.41 -1.02 12.09
C TRP A 22 -26.27 -0.92 10.84
N ARG A 23 -26.65 -2.07 10.30
CA ARG A 23 -27.62 -2.17 9.21
C ARG A 23 -28.58 -3.31 9.51
N HIS A 24 -29.87 -3.04 9.35
CA HIS A 24 -30.90 -4.07 9.35
C HIS A 24 -30.84 -4.83 8.03
N ARG A 25 -30.78 -6.16 8.15
CA ARG A 25 -30.92 -7.08 7.02
C ARG A 25 -32.39 -7.40 6.76
N LYS A 26 -32.67 -8.12 5.68
CA LYS A 26 -34.02 -8.55 5.29
C LYS A 26 -34.66 -9.53 6.28
N ASP A 27 -33.85 -10.29 7.00
CA ASP A 27 -34.23 -11.27 8.02
C ASP A 27 -34.36 -10.66 9.44
N CYS A 28 -34.55 -9.33 9.52
CA CYS A 28 -34.73 -8.58 10.78
C CYS A 28 -33.53 -8.62 11.75
N ILE A 29 -32.40 -9.21 11.38
CA ILE A 29 -31.18 -9.20 12.17
C ILE A 29 -30.41 -7.89 11.94
N THR A 30 -30.00 -7.25 13.03
CA THR A 30 -29.08 -6.10 12.97
C THR A 30 -27.64 -6.59 12.94
N GLN A 31 -26.90 -6.27 11.88
CA GLN A 31 -25.50 -6.65 11.73
C GLN A 31 -24.60 -5.41 11.62
N ARG A 32 -23.39 -5.49 12.19
CA ARG A 32 -22.37 -4.44 12.04
C ARG A 32 -21.55 -4.66 10.79
N TYR A 33 -21.38 -3.62 10.00
CA TYR A 33 -20.55 -3.61 8.80
C TYR A 33 -19.49 -2.53 8.91
N TRP A 34 -18.34 -2.77 8.27
CA TRP A 34 -17.34 -1.75 8.05
C TRP A 34 -17.68 -0.96 6.78
N LYS A 35 -17.64 0.37 6.87
CA LYS A 35 -17.75 1.26 5.72
C LYS A 35 -16.48 2.07 5.59
N LYS A 36 -15.92 2.10 4.38
CA LYS A 36 -14.85 3.03 4.03
C LYS A 36 -15.40 4.45 4.09
N THR A 37 -14.77 5.31 4.89
CA THR A 37 -15.13 6.73 4.97
C THR A 37 -14.33 7.54 3.95
N LYS A 38 -14.71 8.80 3.73
CA LYS A 38 -13.92 9.75 2.92
C LYS A 38 -12.69 10.29 3.67
N ARG A 39 -12.56 10.02 4.98
CA ARG A 39 -11.46 10.51 5.80
C ARG A 39 -10.23 9.63 5.58
N LEU A 40 -9.08 10.28 5.45
CA LEU A 40 -7.77 9.64 5.43
C LEU A 40 -7.10 9.87 6.78
N LYS A 41 -6.33 8.89 7.23
CA LYS A 41 -5.50 8.96 8.43
C LYS A 41 -4.06 8.68 8.01
N LYS A 42 -3.15 9.56 8.43
CA LYS A 42 -1.71 9.32 8.33
C LYS A 42 -1.30 8.21 9.28
N VAL A 43 -0.60 7.21 8.74
CA VAL A 43 0.00 6.13 9.51
C VAL A 43 1.47 5.99 9.15
N VAL A 44 2.28 5.69 10.15
CA VAL A 44 3.68 5.35 9.95
C VAL A 44 3.81 3.83 9.98
N GLY A 45 4.41 3.26 8.95
CA GLY A 45 4.58 1.82 8.77
C GLY A 45 6.01 1.45 8.41
N LYS A 46 6.27 0.14 8.44
CA LYS A 46 7.45 -0.47 7.83
C LYS A 46 6.95 -1.40 6.74
N GLY A 47 7.54 -1.33 5.56
CA GLY A 47 7.13 -2.20 4.48
C GLY A 47 8.17 -2.37 3.40
N ARG A 48 7.87 -3.28 2.49
CA ARG A 48 8.78 -3.69 1.42
C ARG A 48 8.01 -4.06 0.16
N TYR A 49 8.50 -3.56 -0.96
CA TYR A 49 8.20 -4.11 -2.27
C TYR A 49 9.30 -5.04 -2.73
N GLU A 50 8.91 -6.13 -3.38
CA GLU A 50 9.77 -6.95 -4.20
C GLU A 50 9.22 -7.00 -5.62
N PHE A 51 9.93 -6.38 -6.54
CA PHE A 51 9.57 -6.36 -7.94
C PHE A 51 10.34 -7.41 -8.72
N TYR A 52 9.64 -8.14 -9.59
CA TYR A 52 10.26 -9.00 -10.59
C TYR A 52 9.82 -8.60 -12.00
N GLY A 53 10.76 -8.59 -12.94
CA GLY A 53 10.47 -8.17 -14.32
C GLY A 53 11.71 -7.87 -15.17
N LYS A 54 11.51 -7.05 -16.19
CA LYS A 54 12.58 -6.57 -17.10
C LYS A 54 13.09 -5.19 -16.67
N GLY A 55 14.29 -4.83 -17.12
CA GLY A 55 15.03 -3.65 -16.63
C GLY A 55 14.23 -2.34 -16.60
N MET A 56 13.61 -1.95 -17.72
CA MET A 56 12.85 -0.69 -17.81
C MET A 56 11.58 -0.70 -16.94
N GLU A 57 10.91 -1.84 -16.84
CA GLU A 57 9.73 -2.00 -15.99
C GLU A 57 10.11 -1.89 -14.51
N LEU A 58 11.21 -2.54 -14.10
CA LEU A 58 11.70 -2.47 -12.73
C LEU A 58 12.04 -1.04 -12.33
N TYR A 59 12.73 -0.29 -13.21
CA TYR A 59 13.03 1.12 -12.96
C TYR A 59 11.75 1.94 -12.73
N ARG A 60 10.76 1.81 -13.62
CA ARG A 60 9.48 2.50 -13.48
C ARG A 60 8.72 2.10 -12.21
N ALA A 61 8.74 0.81 -11.86
CA ALA A 61 8.12 0.31 -10.64
C ALA A 61 8.78 0.89 -9.39
N VAL A 62 10.11 0.98 -9.34
CA VAL A 62 10.85 1.62 -8.24
C VAL A 62 10.49 3.10 -8.11
N VAL A 63 10.47 3.84 -9.22
CA VAL A 63 10.08 5.27 -9.21
C VAL A 63 8.64 5.44 -8.70
N LEU A 64 7.70 4.59 -9.13
CA LEU A 64 6.32 4.60 -8.64
C LEU A 64 6.21 4.20 -7.15
N ALA A 65 7.08 3.32 -6.68
CA ALA A 65 7.12 2.89 -5.28
C ALA A 65 7.54 4.03 -4.31
N HIS A 66 8.10 5.13 -4.82
CA HIS A 66 8.31 6.35 -4.02
C HIS A 66 7.03 7.16 -3.78
N ARG A 67 5.97 6.93 -4.56
CA ARG A 67 4.67 7.59 -4.40
C ARG A 67 3.62 6.70 -3.74
N TYR A 68 3.75 5.39 -3.92
CA TYR A 68 2.80 4.39 -3.40
C TYR A 68 3.48 3.48 -2.39
N MET A 69 3.30 3.77 -1.11
CA MET A 69 3.87 3.01 -0.01
C MET A 69 3.20 1.64 0.10
N PRO A 70 3.97 0.56 0.35
CA PRO A 70 3.42 -0.79 0.39
C PRO A 70 2.40 -0.95 1.51
N LYS A 71 1.43 -1.85 1.34
CA LYS A 71 0.46 -2.17 2.40
C LYS A 71 1.01 -3.04 3.53
N ASP A 72 2.20 -3.62 3.33
CA ASP A 72 3.05 -4.31 4.31
C ASP A 72 4.25 -4.89 3.51
N PHE A 73 4.24 -6.20 3.25
CA PHE A 73 5.17 -6.90 2.37
C PHE A 73 4.45 -7.27 1.07
N VAL A 74 4.95 -6.76 -0.05
CA VAL A 74 4.31 -6.94 -1.35
C VAL A 74 5.32 -7.45 -2.38
N THR A 75 5.13 -8.68 -2.85
CA THR A 75 5.86 -9.24 -3.99
C THR A 75 4.98 -9.17 -5.24
N VAL A 76 5.41 -8.44 -6.27
CA VAL A 76 4.59 -8.16 -7.45
C VAL A 76 5.42 -8.03 -8.72
N SER A 77 4.83 -8.38 -9.87
CA SER A 77 5.46 -8.09 -11.16
C SER A 77 5.52 -6.59 -11.38
N ALA A 78 6.67 -6.09 -11.85
CA ALA A 78 6.85 -4.68 -12.17
C ALA A 78 5.76 -4.16 -13.12
N LYS A 79 5.39 -4.93 -14.14
CA LYS A 79 4.31 -4.58 -15.08
C LYS A 79 2.96 -4.40 -14.39
N LYS A 80 2.54 -5.36 -13.56
CA LYS A 80 1.26 -5.31 -12.83
C LYS A 80 1.21 -4.14 -11.85
N PHE A 81 2.33 -3.83 -11.21
CA PHE A 81 2.42 -2.71 -10.29
C PHE A 81 2.30 -1.36 -11.02
N ILE A 82 2.91 -1.22 -12.21
CA ILE A 82 2.79 -0.01 -13.01
C ILE A 82 1.34 0.23 -13.47
N GLU A 83 0.62 -0.85 -13.84
CA GLU A 83 -0.77 -0.77 -14.29
C GLU A 83 -1.74 -0.40 -13.17
N HIS A 84 -1.52 -0.90 -11.94
CA HIS A 84 -2.46 -0.75 -10.82
C HIS A 84 -1.75 -0.53 -9.45
N PRO A 85 -0.95 0.53 -9.27
CA PRO A 85 -0.16 0.74 -8.06
C PRO A 85 -1.02 0.88 -6.79
N GLU A 86 -2.21 1.48 -6.88
CA GLU A 86 -3.17 1.66 -5.79
C GLU A 86 -3.71 0.36 -5.18
N SER A 87 -3.64 -0.74 -5.95
CA SER A 87 -4.01 -2.07 -5.45
C SER A 87 -3.00 -2.57 -4.42
N TYR A 88 -1.73 -2.18 -4.57
CA TYR A 88 -0.60 -2.70 -3.81
C TYR A 88 -0.09 -1.76 -2.73
N GLY A 89 -0.46 -0.48 -2.80
CA GLY A 89 0.00 0.54 -1.87
C GLY A 89 -1.00 1.65 -1.56
N TYR A 90 -0.56 2.58 -0.73
CA TYR A 90 -1.26 3.82 -0.38
C TYR A 90 -0.40 5.01 -0.79
N VAL A 91 -1.01 6.16 -1.08
CA VAL A 91 -0.25 7.38 -1.33
C VAL A 91 0.47 7.79 -0.05
N GLY A 92 1.75 8.16 -0.17
CA GLY A 92 2.60 8.48 0.97
C GLY A 92 4.03 8.75 0.56
N GLU A 93 4.91 8.81 1.55
CA GLU A 93 6.32 9.14 1.40
C GLU A 93 7.19 8.27 2.30
N TRP A 94 8.36 7.87 1.80
CA TRP A 94 9.37 7.18 2.61
C TRP A 94 9.98 8.18 3.60
N VAL A 95 10.13 7.76 4.85
CA VAL A 95 10.66 8.58 5.93
C VAL A 95 12.05 8.07 6.29
N GLU A 96 13.04 8.94 6.15
CA GLU A 96 14.38 8.74 6.72
C GLU A 96 14.27 8.92 8.24
N ARG A 97 14.40 7.83 8.99
CA ARG A 97 14.61 7.91 10.44
C ARG A 97 16.10 7.79 10.69
N GLU A 98 16.68 8.80 11.34
CA GLU A 98 17.98 8.67 11.98
C GLU A 98 17.86 7.56 13.03
N VAL A 99 18.63 6.50 12.87
CA VAL A 99 18.75 5.45 13.88
C VAL A 99 19.72 5.98 14.92
N GLU A 100 19.22 6.61 15.98
CA GLU A 100 20.03 6.86 17.18
C GLU A 100 20.58 5.50 17.64
N SER A 101 21.90 5.35 17.54
CA SER A 101 22.66 4.13 17.83
C SER A 101 23.19 4.13 19.25
#